data_AF-A0A960Y9M4-F1
#
_entry.id   AF-A0A960Y9M4-F1
#
_cell.length_a   1.000
_cell.length_b   1.000
_cell.length_c   1.000
_cell.angle_alpha   90.00
_cell.angle_beta   90.00
_cell.angle_gamma   90.00
#
_symmetry.space_group_name_H-M   'P 1'
#
loop_
_entity.id
_entity.type
_entity.pdbx_description
1 polymer ?
#
loop_
_entity_poly.entity_id
_entity_poly.type
_entity_poly.pdbx_seq_one_letter_code
_entity_poly.pdbx_strand_id
1 'polypeptide(L)'
;MEEFQNWALARVEPFGMHLFEVIFLVAFGILALLLVFHYFKTFSFLFAHPSDEAVARDAGRFSLEQMDCPDCDFSGWIPSFKRQCPKCGNRRFNKR
;
A
#
# COMPACT_ATOMS: atom_id res chain seq x y z
N MET A 1 -53.87 -36.45 -15.68
CA MET A 1 -52.67 -35.65 -16.03
C MET A 1 -52.43 -34.51 -15.05
N GLU A 2 -53.48 -33.87 -14.52
CA GLU A 2 -53.36 -32.74 -13.58
C GLU A 2 -52.77 -33.13 -12.20
N GLU A 3 -52.99 -34.36 -11.76
CA GLU A 3 -52.51 -34.87 -10.45
C GLU A 3 -50.97 -34.97 -10.37
N PHE A 4 -50.31 -35.23 -11.50
CA PHE A 4 -48.85 -35.32 -11.57
C PHE A 4 -48.19 -33.94 -11.57
N GLN A 5 -48.84 -32.93 -12.17
CA GLN A 5 -48.37 -31.55 -12.14
C GLN A 5 -48.46 -30.95 -10.72
N ASN A 6 -49.55 -31.22 -10.01
CA ASN A 6 -49.72 -30.76 -8.63
C ASN A 6 -48.71 -31.39 -7.67
N TRP A 7 -48.35 -32.67 -7.87
CA TRP A 7 -47.30 -33.33 -7.10
C TRP A 7 -45.90 -32.78 -7.37
N ALA A 8 -45.61 -32.41 -8.63
CA ALA A 8 -44.32 -31.83 -9.01
C ALA A 8 -44.14 -30.39 -8.46
N LEU A 9 -45.17 -29.56 -8.55
CA LEU A 9 -45.14 -28.18 -8.03
C LEU A 9 -44.98 -28.13 -6.50
N ALA A 10 -45.69 -28.98 -5.76
CA ALA A 10 -45.59 -29.07 -4.30
C ALA A 10 -44.19 -29.49 -3.79
N ARG A 11 -43.36 -30.11 -4.65
CA ARG A 11 -42.00 -30.56 -4.30
C ARG A 11 -40.92 -29.54 -4.66
N VAL A 12 -41.20 -28.58 -5.54
CA VAL A 12 -40.25 -27.56 -6.01
C VAL A 12 -40.31 -26.28 -5.17
N GLU A 13 -41.50 -25.91 -4.67
CA GLU A 13 -41.70 -24.70 -3.86
C GLU A 13 -40.87 -24.60 -2.57
N PRO A 14 -40.63 -25.66 -1.77
CA PRO A 14 -39.86 -25.49 -0.54
C PRO A 14 -38.36 -25.25 -0.79
N PHE A 15 -37.81 -25.63 -1.95
CA PHE A 15 -36.39 -25.46 -2.25
C PHE A 15 -36.05 -24.14 -2.95
N GLY A 16 -37.00 -23.60 -3.73
CA GLY A 16 -36.79 -22.36 -4.50
C GLY A 16 -36.64 -21.11 -3.62
N MET A 17 -37.43 -21.00 -2.54
CA MET A 17 -37.34 -19.85 -1.63
C MET A 17 -36.03 -19.83 -0.84
N HIS A 18 -35.58 -20.97 -0.34
CA HIS A 18 -34.33 -21.06 0.43
C HIS A 18 -33.09 -20.77 -0.42
N LEU A 19 -33.07 -21.19 -1.69
CA LEU A 19 -31.93 -20.89 -2.56
C LEU A 19 -31.82 -19.39 -2.87
N PHE A 20 -32.97 -18.73 -3.11
CA PHE A 20 -33.00 -17.29 -3.34
C PHE A 20 -32.53 -16.50 -2.11
N GLU A 21 -33.00 -16.88 -0.92
CA GLU A 21 -32.56 -16.26 0.35
C GLU A 21 -31.05 -16.40 0.58
N VAL A 22 -30.49 -17.59 0.32
CA VAL A 22 -29.06 -17.85 0.46
C VAL A 22 -28.25 -17.00 -0.52
N ILE A 23 -28.67 -16.94 -1.79
CA ILE A 23 -28.00 -16.11 -2.81
C ILE A 23 -28.05 -14.63 -2.41
N PHE A 24 -29.19 -14.16 -1.91
CA PHE A 24 -29.36 -12.78 -1.49
C PHE A 24 -28.47 -12.42 -0.29
N LEU A 25 -28.39 -13.30 0.72
CA LEU A 25 -27.52 -13.13 1.88
C LEU A 25 -26.03 -13.10 1.49
N VAL A 26 -25.61 -14.00 0.60
CA VAL A 26 -24.23 -14.04 0.11
C VAL A 26 -23.90 -12.78 -0.69
N ALA A 27 -24.77 -12.35 -1.59
CA ALA A 27 -24.57 -11.14 -2.38
C ALA A 27 -24.50 -9.88 -1.51
N PHE A 28 -25.38 -9.77 -0.51
CA PHE A 28 -25.37 -8.65 0.43
C PHE A 28 -24.13 -8.68 1.33
N GLY A 29 -23.69 -9.86 1.76
CA GLY A 29 -22.45 -10.04 2.53
C GLY A 29 -21.21 -9.61 1.75
N ILE A 30 -21.10 -10.00 0.47
CA ILE A 30 -20.00 -9.57 -0.40
C ILE A 30 -20.02 -8.05 -0.59
N LEU A 31 -21.19 -7.47 -0.85
CA LEU A 31 -21.33 -6.02 -1.01
C LEU A 31 -20.90 -5.26 0.24
N ALA A 32 -21.32 -5.73 1.43
CA ALA A 32 -20.91 -5.14 2.70
C ALA A 32 -19.39 -5.21 2.91
N LEU A 33 -18.76 -6.36 2.62
CA LEU A 33 -17.30 -6.51 2.71
C LEU A 33 -16.55 -5.57 1.76
N LEU A 34 -17.04 -5.41 0.52
CA LEU A 34 -16.45 -4.48 -0.45
C LEU A 34 -16.55 -3.03 0.02
N LEU A 35 -17.70 -2.63 0.59
CA LEU A 35 -17.88 -1.29 1.16
C LEU A 35 -16.94 -1.04 2.34
N VAL A 36 -16.78 -2.02 3.23
CA VAL A 36 -15.83 -1.94 4.35
C VAL A 36 -14.39 -1.80 3.83
N PHE A 37 -13.98 -2.64 2.89
CA PHE A 37 -12.65 -2.56 2.29
C PHE A 37 -12.39 -1.20 1.63
N HIS A 38 -13.38 -0.68 0.88
CA HIS A 38 -13.29 0.63 0.24
C HIS A 38 -13.22 1.77 1.28
N TYR A 39 -14.01 1.68 2.35
CA TYR A 39 -13.96 2.62 3.47
C TYR A 39 -12.59 2.61 4.14
N PHE A 40 -12.03 1.44 4.47
CA PHE A 40 -10.69 1.32 5.05
C PHE A 40 -9.61 1.89 4.13
N LYS A 41 -9.65 1.58 2.83
CA LYS A 41 -8.69 2.13 1.86
C LYS A 41 -8.76 3.65 1.82
N THR A 42 -9.97 4.22 1.78
CA THR A 42 -10.18 5.68 1.74
C THR A 42 -9.74 6.34 3.04
N PHE A 43 -10.02 5.71 4.18
CA PHE A 43 -9.57 6.16 5.49
C PHE A 43 -8.03 6.16 5.58
N SER A 44 -7.35 5.12 5.11
CA SER A 44 -5.87 5.11 5.05
C SER A 44 -5.30 6.28 4.22
N PHE A 45 -5.99 6.72 3.17
CA PHE A 45 -5.58 7.93 2.41
C PHE A 45 -5.79 9.23 3.20
N LEU A 46 -6.82 9.32 4.05
CA LEU A 46 -7.08 10.49 4.88
C LEU A 46 -6.07 10.66 6.03
N PHE A 47 -5.47 9.56 6.51
CA PHE A 47 -4.45 9.56 7.56
C PHE A 47 -3.02 9.42 7.03
N ALA A 48 -2.83 9.28 5.71
CA ALA A 48 -1.52 9.37 5.09
C ALA A 48 -1.04 10.82 5.18
N HIS A 49 -0.17 11.09 6.14
CA HIS A 49 0.39 12.42 6.30
C HIS A 49 1.41 12.64 5.17
N PRO A 50 1.36 13.76 4.42
CA PRO A 50 2.27 14.00 3.28
C PRO A 50 3.76 14.05 3.70
N SER A 51 4.03 14.18 4.99
CA SER A 51 5.37 14.03 5.58
C SER A 51 5.95 12.63 5.43
N ASP A 52 5.13 11.58 5.39
CA ASP A 52 5.62 10.20 5.40
C ASP A 52 6.22 9.80 4.05
N GLU A 53 5.61 10.26 2.95
CA GLU A 53 6.17 10.07 1.60
C GLU A 53 7.43 10.93 1.38
N ALA A 54 7.46 12.15 1.93
CA ALA A 54 8.63 13.01 1.87
C ALA A 54 9.80 12.43 2.67
N VAL A 55 9.54 11.98 3.90
CA VAL A 55 10.55 11.32 4.76
C VAL A 55 11.05 10.03 4.12
N ALA A 56 10.18 9.22 3.50
CA ALA A 56 10.60 8.01 2.80
C ALA A 56 11.49 8.31 1.57
N ARG A 57 11.20 9.39 0.82
CA ARG A 57 12.04 9.83 -0.31
C ARG A 57 13.38 10.42 0.15
N ASP A 58 13.39 11.12 1.28
CA ASP A 58 14.57 11.81 1.78
C ASP A 58 15.47 10.89 2.63
N ALA A 59 14.94 9.83 3.25
CA ALA A 59 15.73 8.84 3.97
C ALA A 59 16.79 8.17 3.08
N GLY A 60 16.53 8.02 1.78
CA GLY A 60 17.52 7.55 0.80
C GLY A 60 18.54 8.61 0.38
N ARG A 61 18.29 9.89 0.69
CA ARG A 61 19.09 11.05 0.25
C ARG A 61 20.07 11.54 1.30
N PHE A 62 19.86 11.21 2.56
CA PHE A 62 20.71 11.61 3.69
C PHE A 62 21.75 10.55 4.10
N SER A 63 22.24 9.73 3.16
CA SER A 63 23.42 8.91 3.44
C SER A 63 24.64 9.83 3.62
N LEU A 64 25.23 9.78 4.82
CA LEU A 64 26.53 10.38 5.09
C LEU A 64 27.58 9.30 4.78
N GLU A 65 28.59 9.67 4.00
CA GLU A 65 29.72 8.80 3.70
C GLU A 65 30.98 9.39 4.32
N GLN A 66 31.82 8.55 4.93
CA GLN A 66 33.12 8.97 5.42
C GLN A 66 34.07 9.10 4.24
N MET A 67 34.60 10.31 4.04
CA MET A 67 35.44 10.63 2.88
C MET A 67 36.69 11.39 3.31
N ASP A 68 37.78 11.11 2.61
CA ASP A 68 39.05 11.82 2.71
C ASP A 68 39.29 12.62 1.42
N CYS A 69 39.68 13.88 1.55
CA CYS A 69 40.05 14.71 0.40
C CYS A 69 41.55 14.51 0.10
N PRO A 70 41.96 14.25 -1.15
CA PRO A 70 43.37 14.05 -1.49
C PRO A 70 44.17 15.36 -1.57
N ASP A 71 43.52 16.50 -1.79
CA ASP A 71 44.18 17.80 -1.98
C ASP A 71 44.27 18.64 -0.71
N CYS A 72 43.58 18.24 0.35
CA CYS A 72 43.68 18.86 1.65
C CYS A 72 43.46 17.80 2.73
N ASP A 73 44.04 17.98 3.91
CA ASP A 73 43.91 17.02 5.04
C ASP A 73 42.51 17.04 5.70
N PHE A 74 41.44 17.13 4.90
CA PHE A 74 40.07 17.01 5.37
C PHE A 74 39.64 15.55 5.35
N SER A 75 39.31 15.02 6.53
CA SER A 75 38.66 13.73 6.75
C SER A 75 37.36 13.93 7.51
N GLY A 76 36.25 13.41 7.02
CA GLY A 76 34.97 13.57 7.73
C GLY A 76 33.77 12.96 7.03
N TRP A 77 32.61 13.09 7.65
CA TRP A 77 31.34 12.66 7.10
C TRP A 77 30.78 13.73 6.17
N ILE A 78 30.56 13.37 4.90
CA ILE A 78 30.02 14.26 3.88
C ILE A 78 28.73 13.63 3.34
N PRO A 79 27.65 14.41 3.15
CA PRO A 79 26.46 13.90 2.51
C PRO A 79 26.76 13.42 1.08
N SER A 80 26.27 12.26 0.67
CA SER A 80 26.54 11.69 -0.67
C SER A 80 26.12 12.61 -1.82
N PHE A 81 25.17 13.51 -1.60
CA PHE A 81 24.74 14.50 -2.58
C PHE A 81 25.71 15.70 -2.70
N LYS A 82 26.53 15.96 -1.68
CA LYS A 82 27.47 17.09 -1.65
C LYS A 82 28.88 16.59 -1.96
N ARG A 83 29.15 16.33 -3.23
CA ARG A 83 30.50 15.94 -3.72
C ARG A 83 31.45 17.13 -3.83
N GLN A 84 31.55 17.96 -2.80
CA GLN A 84 32.50 19.07 -2.75
C GLN A 84 33.10 19.22 -1.36
N CYS A 85 34.44 19.28 -1.30
CA CYS A 85 35.19 19.41 -0.06
C CYS A 85 34.87 20.75 0.59
N PRO A 86 34.46 20.77 1.87
CA PRO A 86 34.14 22.02 2.55
C PRO A 86 35.36 22.90 2.79
N LYS A 87 36.58 22.33 2.74
CA LYS A 87 37.84 23.04 3.03
C LYS A 87 38.48 23.64 1.78
N CYS A 88 38.61 22.85 0.71
CA CYS A 88 39.31 23.27 -0.51
C CYS A 88 38.40 23.42 -1.74
N GLY A 89 37.12 23.04 -1.64
CA GLY A 89 36.18 23.11 -2.75
C GLY A 89 36.41 22.06 -3.85
N ASN A 90 37.36 21.13 -3.70
CA ASN A 90 37.59 20.09 -4.70
C ASN A 90 36.49 19.01 -4.64
N ARG A 91 36.22 18.35 -5.76
CA ARG A 91 35.21 17.29 -5.90
C ARG A 91 35.80 15.88 -5.86
N ARG A 92 37.13 15.77 -5.78
CA ARG A 92 37.84 14.50 -5.64
C ARG A 92 37.81 14.08 -4.18
N PHE A 93 37.31 12.87 -3.93
CA PHE A 93 37.28 12.25 -2.62
C PHE A 93 37.63 10.78 -2.76
N ASN A 94 38.36 10.27 -1.79
CA ASN A 94 38.55 8.85 -1.60
C ASN A 94 37.58 8.40 -0.52
N LYS A 95 36.83 7.33 -0.79
CA LYS A 95 36.06 6.65 0.26
C LYS A 95 37.05 5.97 1.19
N ARG A 96 36.80 6.10 2.48
CA ARG A 96 37.58 5.41 3.51
C ARG A 96 37.01 4.04 3.81
#